data_AF-A0A804RHP9-F1
#
_entry.id   AF-A0A804RHP9-F1
#
_cell.length_a   1.000
_cell.length_b   1.000
_cell.length_c   1.000
_cell.angle_alpha   90.00
_cell.angle_beta   90.00
_cell.angle_gamma   90.00
#
_symmetry.space_group_name_H-M   'P 1'
#
loop_
_entity.id
_entity.type
_entity.pdbx_description
1 polymer ?
#
loop_
_entity_poly.entity_id
_entity_poly.type
_entity_poly.pdbx_seq_one_letter_code
_entity_poly.pdbx_strand_id
1 'polypeptide(L)'
;MEDKVDVLVLSIGPDERPASEVTFLSMLDVALLSARRAGVFVAQAAGNSGPAESSVVSYSPWVTTVAAATTGRSYTSWLVLGDGRRIPGLGLSAPTIQSRLVAAKDAAVPDAASMEHAEECQHAEALSFRTDVLRGSIVVCSFSRGFYNGTSTLSAIRDVAQALGFAGFVLVADAQHGGDFLAQPLPFSVPGVMVPRVADAMVLWSYYAAHTVYGGSATVFGATAAITEGRVAAFTDAAPVVARYSSRGPDVIDRESTPADVLKPDILAPGDQVWAAWSALSVGETIFSGNHFAMISGTSMAAPHIGGVAALIRQRHPSWGPSAVASALSTTARRHDRQKRPIMSEGFQIGSLHTGTPFHYGAGFVNPAGALDPGLVVAPEPDDYTSFLCSLPQLSPDDVLAATGLACQTPLASPVDLNLPSVTVSALRGSLFVRRRVTNVASNAETYLCSTLPPAGVSVTVRPAWFEVAPGETQEVVIELRVTRASNAFSFGEILLAGSLDHLVRLPLAVRPLAT
;
A
#
# COMPACT_ATOMS: atom_id res chain seq x y z
N MET A 1 3.04 -26.88 1.57
CA MET A 1 3.55 -27.72 2.68
C MET A 1 4.30 -28.92 2.13
N GLU A 2 3.75 -29.65 1.15
CA GLU A 2 4.43 -30.78 0.49
C GLU A 2 5.78 -30.39 -0.13
N ASP A 3 5.86 -29.22 -0.76
CA ASP A 3 7.10 -28.68 -1.34
C ASP A 3 8.14 -28.18 -0.32
N LYS A 4 7.84 -28.27 1.00
CA LYS A 4 8.73 -27.84 2.10
C LYS A 4 9.22 -26.39 1.99
N VAL A 5 8.37 -25.48 1.53
CA VAL A 5 8.69 -24.04 1.47
C VAL A 5 8.82 -23.44 2.87
N ASP A 6 9.78 -22.54 3.03
CA ASP A 6 10.03 -21.81 4.30
C ASP A 6 9.27 -20.48 4.40
N VAL A 7 8.93 -19.90 3.24
CA VAL A 7 8.30 -18.59 3.08
C VAL A 7 7.20 -18.71 2.02
N LEU A 8 6.00 -18.25 2.37
CA LEU A 8 4.87 -18.10 1.45
C LEU A 8 4.59 -16.62 1.26
N VAL A 9 4.49 -16.18 0.01
CA VAL A 9 4.14 -14.80 -0.36
C VAL A 9 2.81 -14.81 -1.09
N LEU A 10 1.84 -14.06 -0.58
CA LEU A 10 0.47 -14.02 -1.08
C LEU A 10 0.14 -12.61 -1.54
N SER A 11 0.07 -12.46 -2.86
CA SER A 11 -0.43 -11.25 -3.53
C SER A 11 -1.94 -11.33 -3.77
N ILE A 12 -2.65 -11.95 -2.83
CA ILE A 12 -4.10 -12.21 -2.87
C ILE A 12 -4.72 -11.89 -1.51
N GLY A 13 -6.00 -11.52 -1.55
CA GLY A 13 -6.87 -11.36 -0.40
C GLY A 13 -8.31 -11.53 -0.85
N PRO A 14 -9.27 -11.65 0.07
CA PRO A 14 -10.68 -11.70 -0.29
C PRO A 14 -11.14 -10.34 -0.85
N ASP A 15 -12.07 -10.36 -1.81
CA ASP A 15 -12.63 -9.16 -2.43
C ASP A 15 -13.53 -8.35 -1.47
N GLU A 16 -14.10 -9.05 -0.49
CA GLU A 16 -14.93 -8.49 0.57
C GLU A 16 -14.69 -9.21 1.89
N ARG A 17 -15.32 -8.73 2.98
CA ARG A 17 -15.20 -9.38 4.28
C ARG A 17 -15.82 -10.79 4.24
N PRO A 18 -15.12 -11.82 4.78
CA PRO A 18 -15.62 -13.19 4.80
C PRO A 18 -17.04 -13.32 5.38
N ALA A 19 -17.75 -14.36 4.96
CA ALA A 19 -19.07 -14.73 5.52
C ALA A 19 -19.00 -15.47 6.85
N SER A 20 -17.80 -15.87 7.28
CA SER A 20 -17.58 -16.48 8.58
C SER A 20 -17.95 -15.52 9.70
N GLU A 21 -18.34 -16.08 10.85
CA GLU A 21 -18.72 -15.33 12.04
C GLU A 21 -17.62 -14.37 12.50
N VAL A 22 -16.37 -14.80 12.41
CA VAL A 22 -15.20 -13.92 12.52
C VAL A 22 -14.35 -13.96 11.26
N THR A 23 -13.70 -12.83 10.94
CA THR A 23 -12.81 -12.68 9.78
C THR A 23 -11.62 -13.64 9.81
N PHE A 24 -11.18 -14.06 11.00
CA PHE A 24 -10.03 -14.97 11.20
C PHE A 24 -10.30 -16.45 10.89
N LEU A 25 -11.55 -16.85 10.63
CA LEU A 25 -11.93 -18.25 10.34
C LEU A 25 -12.39 -18.47 8.90
N SER A 26 -12.04 -17.58 7.97
CA SER A 26 -12.22 -17.87 6.56
C SER A 26 -11.39 -19.09 6.13
N MET A 27 -11.79 -19.76 5.06
CA MET A 27 -11.04 -20.91 4.53
C MET A 27 -9.56 -20.56 4.24
N LEU A 28 -9.32 -19.34 3.73
CA LEU A 28 -7.96 -18.85 3.51
C LEU A 28 -7.22 -18.72 4.84
N ASP A 29 -7.81 -18.05 5.83
CA ASP A 29 -7.18 -17.79 7.12
C ASP A 29 -6.83 -19.07 7.88
N VAL A 30 -7.71 -20.09 7.86
CA VAL A 30 -7.45 -21.42 8.45
C VAL A 30 -6.30 -22.14 7.72
N ALA A 31 -6.24 -22.04 6.39
CA ALA A 31 -5.14 -22.62 5.62
C ALA A 31 -3.80 -21.93 5.95
N LEU A 32 -3.81 -20.61 6.15
CA LEU A 32 -2.64 -19.84 6.56
C LEU A 32 -2.22 -20.13 8.02
N LEU A 33 -3.17 -20.40 8.91
CA LEU A 33 -2.88 -20.87 10.27
C LEU A 33 -2.15 -22.22 10.23
N SER A 34 -2.63 -23.14 9.38
CA SER A 34 -1.98 -24.44 9.17
C SER A 34 -0.55 -24.29 8.63
N ALA A 35 -0.35 -23.41 7.64
CA ALA A 35 0.98 -23.10 7.12
C ALA A 35 1.90 -22.52 8.22
N ARG A 36 1.38 -21.59 9.04
CA ARG A 36 2.13 -21.00 10.14
C ARG A 36 2.56 -22.03 11.17
N ARG A 37 1.66 -22.93 11.56
CA ARG A 37 1.95 -24.04 12.51
C ARG A 37 2.96 -25.03 11.95
N ALA A 38 3.00 -25.20 10.62
CA ALA A 38 4.03 -25.99 9.94
C ALA A 38 5.40 -25.27 9.84
N GLY A 39 5.57 -24.11 10.46
CA GLY A 39 6.84 -23.36 10.47
C GLY A 39 7.04 -22.43 9.27
N VAL A 40 6.02 -22.27 8.42
CA VAL A 40 6.11 -21.39 7.23
C VAL A 40 5.85 -19.94 7.61
N PHE A 41 6.75 -19.05 7.21
CA PHE A 41 6.50 -17.61 7.32
C PHE A 41 5.56 -17.16 6.19
N VAL A 42 4.51 -16.41 6.52
CA VAL A 42 3.51 -15.96 5.54
C VAL A 42 3.55 -14.43 5.46
N ALA A 43 3.87 -13.90 4.27
CA ALA A 43 3.69 -12.50 3.94
C ALA A 43 2.49 -12.34 3.00
N GLN A 44 1.52 -11.51 3.37
CA GLN A 44 0.34 -11.25 2.57
C GLN A 44 0.19 -9.76 2.28
N ALA A 45 -0.23 -9.44 1.05
CA ALA A 45 -0.60 -8.08 0.66
C ALA A 45 -1.76 -7.55 1.53
N ALA A 46 -1.67 -6.30 2.00
CA ALA A 46 -2.72 -5.67 2.81
C ALA A 46 -4.04 -5.43 2.06
N GLY A 47 -3.97 -5.27 0.74
CA GLY A 47 -5.09 -4.86 -0.12
C GLY A 47 -4.85 -3.49 -0.75
N ASN A 48 -5.56 -3.22 -1.85
CA ASN A 48 -5.42 -1.99 -2.63
C ASN A 48 -6.65 -1.06 -2.51
N SER A 49 -7.40 -1.15 -1.41
CA SER A 49 -8.66 -0.42 -1.19
C SER A 49 -8.49 0.81 -0.29
N GLY A 50 -7.24 1.26 -0.07
CA GLY A 50 -6.96 2.54 0.55
C GLY A 50 -7.45 3.72 -0.31
N PRO A 51 -7.58 4.94 0.25
CA PRO A 51 -7.09 5.36 1.56
C PRO A 51 -8.11 5.23 2.70
N ALA A 52 -9.23 4.52 2.48
CA ALA A 52 -10.25 4.31 3.50
C ALA A 52 -9.70 3.56 4.73
N GLU A 53 -10.18 3.90 5.93
CA GLU A 53 -9.93 3.14 7.15
C GLU A 53 -10.62 1.76 7.07
N SER A 54 -10.10 0.78 7.82
CA SER A 54 -10.64 -0.60 7.87
C SER A 54 -10.83 -1.25 6.50
N SER A 55 -9.91 -0.96 5.58
CA SER A 55 -9.86 -1.46 4.21
C SER A 55 -8.88 -2.62 4.03
N VAL A 56 -8.15 -2.99 5.09
CA VAL A 56 -7.27 -4.17 5.09
C VAL A 56 -8.10 -5.45 4.90
N VAL A 57 -7.59 -6.36 4.08
CA VAL A 57 -8.23 -7.66 3.77
C VAL A 57 -7.40 -8.87 4.20
N SER A 58 -6.32 -8.62 4.94
CA SER A 58 -5.44 -9.61 5.56
C SER A 58 -5.55 -9.44 7.07
N TYR A 59 -6.46 -10.21 7.66
CA TYR A 59 -6.95 -10.01 9.03
C TYR A 59 -6.10 -10.76 10.06
N SER A 60 -5.75 -12.01 9.76
CA SER A 60 -5.25 -12.92 10.79
C SER A 60 -3.91 -12.53 11.43
N PRO A 61 -3.74 -12.69 12.76
CA PRO A 61 -2.50 -12.35 13.46
C PRO A 61 -1.33 -13.30 13.17
N TRP A 62 -1.59 -14.49 12.61
CA TRP A 62 -0.54 -15.43 12.16
C TRP A 62 0.05 -15.12 10.79
N VAL A 63 -0.47 -14.08 10.12
CA VAL A 63 -0.01 -13.61 8.81
C VAL A 63 0.69 -12.26 8.97
N THR A 64 1.85 -12.09 8.33
CA THR A 64 2.50 -10.77 8.24
C THR A 64 1.90 -9.98 7.07
N THR A 65 1.05 -9.03 7.39
CA THR A 65 0.34 -8.18 6.44
C THR A 65 1.19 -6.98 6.03
N VAL A 66 1.35 -6.80 4.72
CA VAL A 66 2.32 -5.86 4.16
C VAL A 66 1.61 -4.71 3.43
N ALA A 67 1.80 -3.50 3.94
CA ALA A 67 1.40 -2.25 3.29
C ALA A 67 2.43 -1.78 2.25
N ALA A 68 1.97 -0.96 1.32
CA ALA A 68 2.78 -0.43 0.23
C ALA A 68 3.28 1.00 0.51
N ALA A 69 4.58 1.19 0.33
CA ALA A 69 5.23 2.48 0.35
C ALA A 69 5.78 2.90 -1.01
N THR A 70 5.84 4.22 -1.20
CA THR A 70 6.65 4.88 -2.23
C THR A 70 8.14 4.70 -1.96
N THR A 71 8.92 4.67 -3.05
CA THR A 71 10.39 4.52 -3.00
C THR A 71 11.14 5.83 -3.18
N GLY A 72 10.41 6.94 -3.32
CA GLY A 72 10.96 8.25 -3.67
C GLY A 72 11.28 8.39 -5.16
N ARG A 73 11.33 7.29 -5.90
CA ARG A 73 11.43 7.28 -7.36
C ARG A 73 10.11 7.73 -7.99
N SER A 74 10.20 8.57 -9.01
CA SER A 74 9.07 8.99 -9.85
C SER A 74 9.51 9.19 -11.29
N TYR A 75 8.62 8.95 -12.24
CA TYR A 75 8.85 9.17 -13.67
C TYR A 75 7.98 10.33 -14.16
N THR A 76 8.44 11.54 -13.85
CA THR A 76 7.74 12.77 -14.22
C THR A 76 8.05 13.11 -15.67
N SER A 77 7.03 13.42 -16.45
CA SER A 77 7.17 14.05 -17.77
C SER A 77 6.40 15.36 -17.78
N TRP A 78 6.85 16.33 -18.57
CA TRP A 78 6.22 17.63 -18.68
C TRP A 78 5.65 17.79 -20.08
N LEU A 79 4.46 18.38 -20.16
CA LEU A 79 3.94 18.93 -21.41
C LEU A 79 4.35 20.40 -21.50
N VAL A 80 5.18 20.74 -22.47
CA VAL A 80 5.66 22.11 -22.71
C VAL A 80 4.82 22.72 -23.82
N LEU A 81 4.05 23.75 -23.50
CA LEU A 81 3.20 24.45 -24.46
C LEU A 81 4.02 25.40 -25.34
N GLY A 82 3.46 25.80 -26.47
CA GLY A 82 4.06 26.74 -27.43
C GLY A 82 4.44 28.10 -26.84
N ASP A 83 3.76 28.51 -25.77
CA ASP A 83 4.05 29.74 -25.02
C ASP A 83 5.10 29.54 -23.89
N GLY A 84 5.67 28.34 -23.77
CA GLY A 84 6.70 28.00 -22.79
C GLY A 84 6.18 27.54 -21.43
N ARG A 85 4.85 27.59 -21.17
CA ARG A 85 4.30 27.02 -19.92
C ARG A 85 4.54 25.52 -19.86
N ARG A 86 4.83 25.03 -18.66
CA ARG A 86 5.09 23.60 -18.40
C ARG A 86 3.97 23.04 -17.52
N ILE A 87 3.29 22.04 -18.02
CA ILE A 87 2.26 21.30 -17.29
C ILE A 87 2.90 20.01 -16.77
N PRO A 88 2.86 19.76 -15.44
CA PRO A 88 3.38 18.52 -14.88
C PRO A 88 2.51 17.33 -15.29
N GLY A 89 3.15 16.20 -15.57
CA GLY A 89 2.50 14.96 -15.92
C GLY A 89 3.35 13.75 -15.58
N LEU A 90 2.85 12.58 -15.96
CA LEU A 90 3.45 11.29 -15.71
C LEU A 90 3.59 10.52 -17.02
N GLY A 91 4.72 9.89 -17.26
CA GLY A 91 4.91 9.06 -18.43
C GLY A 91 6.29 8.43 -18.48
N LEU A 92 6.38 7.25 -19.09
CA LEU A 92 7.64 6.51 -19.30
C LEU A 92 7.94 6.39 -20.80
N SER A 93 7.87 7.50 -21.53
CA SER A 93 8.03 7.54 -22.98
C SER A 93 9.11 8.53 -23.41
N ALA A 94 9.57 8.38 -24.66
CA ALA A 94 10.54 9.27 -25.27
C ALA A 94 9.95 10.68 -25.51
N PRO A 95 10.78 11.74 -25.58
CA PRO A 95 10.31 13.07 -25.86
C PRO A 95 9.78 13.22 -27.29
N THR A 96 8.97 14.26 -27.51
CA THR A 96 8.63 14.75 -28.86
C THR A 96 9.40 16.03 -29.17
N ILE A 97 9.49 16.37 -30.46
CA ILE A 97 9.72 17.75 -30.86
C ILE A 97 8.46 18.59 -30.59
N GLN A 98 8.59 19.91 -30.73
CA GLN A 98 7.42 20.79 -30.71
C GLN A 98 6.56 20.53 -31.95
N SER A 99 5.35 20.04 -31.72
CA SER A 99 4.39 19.65 -32.75
C SER A 99 3.06 20.35 -32.53
N ARG A 100 2.21 20.36 -33.56
CA ARG A 100 0.83 20.83 -33.46
C ARG A 100 0.10 20.07 -32.35
N LEU A 101 -0.66 20.77 -31.53
CA LEU A 101 -1.53 20.22 -30.50
C LEU A 101 -2.97 20.25 -31.03
N VAL A 102 -3.69 19.12 -30.95
CA VAL A 102 -5.06 18.99 -31.46
C VAL A 102 -5.89 18.21 -30.44
N ALA A 103 -7.08 18.71 -30.10
CA ALA A 103 -8.02 17.94 -29.28
C ALA A 103 -8.72 16.87 -30.13
N ALA A 104 -8.81 15.64 -29.62
CA ALA A 104 -9.40 14.52 -30.35
C ALA A 104 -10.83 14.82 -30.85
N LYS A 105 -11.62 15.52 -30.03
CA LYS A 105 -12.98 15.99 -30.37
C LYS A 105 -13.06 16.85 -31.64
N ASP A 106 -12.01 17.59 -31.99
CA ASP A 106 -12.01 18.45 -33.19
C ASP A 106 -11.67 17.70 -34.48
N ALA A 107 -11.26 16.43 -34.37
CA ALA A 107 -11.09 15.50 -35.47
C ALA A 107 -12.19 14.42 -35.51
N ALA A 108 -13.21 14.53 -34.64
CA ALA A 108 -14.31 13.60 -34.56
C ALA A 108 -15.20 13.65 -35.82
N VAL A 109 -15.76 12.50 -36.21
CA VAL A 109 -16.87 12.45 -37.17
C VAL A 109 -18.04 13.27 -36.61
N PRO A 110 -18.67 14.15 -37.42
CA PRO A 110 -19.67 15.11 -36.94
C PRO A 110 -21.04 14.44 -36.72
N ASP A 111 -21.07 13.41 -35.88
CA ASP A 111 -22.25 12.76 -35.35
C ASP A 111 -22.13 12.60 -33.83
N ALA A 112 -23.26 12.52 -33.14
CA ALA A 112 -23.29 12.54 -31.68
C ALA A 112 -22.53 11.35 -31.06
N ALA A 113 -22.60 10.17 -31.66
CA ALA A 113 -21.95 8.97 -31.12
C ALA A 113 -20.43 9.05 -31.29
N SER A 114 -19.95 9.49 -32.44
CA SER A 114 -18.52 9.65 -32.69
C SER A 114 -17.91 10.78 -31.86
N MET A 115 -18.64 11.86 -31.61
CA MET A 115 -18.15 12.95 -30.74
C MET A 115 -17.87 12.48 -29.32
N GLU A 116 -18.73 11.63 -28.75
CA GLU A 116 -18.52 11.00 -27.43
C GLU A 116 -17.33 10.02 -27.49
N HIS A 117 -17.28 9.12 -28.47
CA HIS A 117 -16.22 8.11 -28.54
C HIS A 117 -14.83 8.65 -28.94
N ALA A 118 -14.76 9.80 -29.62
CA ALA A 118 -13.51 10.38 -30.09
C ALA A 118 -12.68 10.99 -28.94
N GLU A 119 -13.33 11.50 -27.90
CA GLU A 119 -12.63 12.26 -26.85
C GLU A 119 -11.57 11.43 -26.12
N GLU A 120 -11.81 10.13 -25.94
CA GLU A 120 -10.89 9.26 -25.22
C GLU A 120 -9.81 8.65 -26.13
N CYS A 121 -9.79 8.97 -27.44
CA CYS A 121 -8.80 8.52 -28.43
C CYS A 121 -8.69 7.00 -28.67
N GLN A 122 -9.78 6.25 -28.55
CA GLN A 122 -9.71 4.77 -28.60
C GLN A 122 -10.41 4.13 -29.79
N HIS A 123 -11.18 4.92 -30.53
CA HIS A 123 -11.95 4.48 -31.68
C HIS A 123 -11.42 5.21 -32.91
N ALA A 124 -10.66 4.53 -33.76
CA ALA A 124 -10.06 5.13 -34.95
C ALA A 124 -11.13 5.61 -35.95
N GLU A 125 -12.25 4.89 -36.01
CA GLU A 125 -13.44 5.21 -36.78
C GLU A 125 -14.07 6.55 -36.36
N ALA A 126 -14.11 6.84 -35.04
CA ALA A 126 -14.62 8.09 -34.52
C ALA A 126 -13.70 9.27 -34.86
N LEU A 127 -12.40 9.02 -35.07
CA LEU A 127 -11.37 10.02 -35.41
C LEU A 127 -11.06 10.11 -36.92
N SER A 128 -11.93 9.55 -37.76
CA SER A 128 -11.69 9.43 -39.21
C SER A 128 -11.97 10.71 -40.02
N PHE A 129 -12.56 11.75 -39.42
CA PHE A 129 -13.01 12.95 -40.15
C PHE A 129 -11.87 13.86 -40.62
N ARG A 130 -10.83 14.05 -39.79
CA ARG A 130 -9.66 14.91 -40.08
C ARG A 130 -8.34 14.22 -39.75
N THR A 131 -8.13 13.04 -40.33
CA THR A 131 -6.92 12.23 -40.09
C THR A 131 -5.62 12.95 -40.51
N ASP A 132 -5.69 13.85 -41.49
CA ASP A 132 -4.60 14.72 -41.93
C ASP A 132 -4.15 15.72 -40.85
N VAL A 133 -5.10 16.20 -40.04
CA VAL A 133 -4.81 17.10 -38.91
C VAL A 133 -4.18 16.33 -37.76
N LEU A 134 -4.57 15.08 -37.53
CA LEU A 134 -4.05 14.23 -36.45
C LEU A 134 -2.64 13.71 -36.74
N ARG A 135 -2.32 13.38 -38.00
CA ARG A 135 -1.01 12.86 -38.38
C ARG A 135 0.10 13.87 -38.06
N GLY A 136 1.09 13.46 -37.27
CA GLY A 136 2.21 14.30 -36.83
C GLY A 136 1.86 15.30 -35.71
N SER A 137 0.64 15.26 -35.18
CA SER A 137 0.20 16.10 -34.05
C SER A 137 0.34 15.39 -32.72
N ILE A 138 0.42 16.17 -31.64
CA ILE A 138 0.17 15.71 -30.29
C ILE A 138 -1.33 15.81 -30.04
N VAL A 139 -1.97 14.68 -29.73
CA VAL A 139 -3.43 14.61 -29.62
C VAL A 139 -3.86 14.62 -28.14
N VAL A 140 -4.78 15.50 -27.79
CA VAL A 140 -5.37 15.57 -26.43
C VAL A 140 -6.55 14.63 -26.35
N CYS A 141 -6.44 13.67 -25.44
CA CYS A 141 -7.42 12.65 -25.11
C CYS A 141 -7.94 12.90 -23.68
N SER A 142 -9.21 12.63 -23.43
CA SER A 142 -9.82 12.77 -22.11
C SER A 142 -9.86 11.43 -21.38
N PHE A 143 -9.56 11.45 -20.08
CA PHE A 143 -9.88 10.35 -19.16
C PHE A 143 -11.33 10.55 -18.71
N SER A 144 -12.29 9.89 -19.36
CA SER A 144 -13.72 10.02 -19.07
C SER A 144 -14.38 8.66 -18.85
N ARG A 145 -15.68 8.56 -19.15
CA ARG A 145 -16.58 7.49 -18.70
C ARG A 145 -16.10 6.08 -19.07
N GLY A 146 -15.49 5.94 -20.24
CA GLY A 146 -15.01 4.66 -20.74
C GLY A 146 -13.89 4.08 -19.88
N PHE A 147 -13.06 4.93 -19.28
CA PHE A 147 -12.02 4.46 -18.35
C PHE A 147 -12.60 3.95 -17.04
N TYR A 148 -13.67 4.59 -16.55
CA TYR A 148 -14.30 4.20 -15.29
C TYR A 148 -15.16 2.93 -15.41
N ASN A 149 -15.80 2.69 -16.56
CA ASN A 149 -16.61 1.49 -16.79
C ASN A 149 -15.79 0.31 -17.40
N GLY A 150 -14.52 0.53 -17.71
CA GLY A 150 -13.61 -0.49 -18.28
C GLY A 150 -13.78 -0.75 -19.78
N THR A 151 -14.58 0.05 -20.52
CA THR A 151 -14.63 -0.03 -21.98
C THR A 151 -13.40 0.59 -22.63
N SER A 152 -12.59 1.30 -21.84
CA SER A 152 -11.43 2.01 -22.31
C SER A 152 -10.11 1.62 -21.67
N THR A 153 -9.05 1.66 -22.46
CA THR A 153 -7.69 1.30 -22.06
C THR A 153 -6.63 2.21 -22.68
N LEU A 154 -5.51 2.35 -21.97
CA LEU A 154 -4.32 3.04 -22.48
C LEU A 154 -3.70 2.33 -23.69
N SER A 155 -3.84 1.00 -23.79
CA SER A 155 -3.43 0.23 -24.97
C SER A 155 -4.21 0.64 -26.22
N ALA A 156 -5.53 0.87 -26.11
CA ALA A 156 -6.33 1.29 -27.25
C ALA A 156 -5.92 2.69 -27.74
N ILE A 157 -5.59 3.63 -26.84
CA ILE A 157 -5.04 4.93 -27.22
C ILE A 157 -3.73 4.77 -28.00
N ARG A 158 -2.81 3.93 -27.49
CA ARG A 158 -1.54 3.65 -28.17
C ARG A 158 -1.77 3.11 -29.58
N ASP A 159 -2.71 2.16 -29.73
CA ASP A 159 -2.97 1.50 -31.02
C ASP A 159 -3.59 2.47 -32.03
N VAL A 160 -4.53 3.33 -31.61
CA VAL A 160 -5.08 4.42 -32.43
C VAL A 160 -4.01 5.44 -32.79
N ALA A 161 -3.18 5.83 -31.83
CA ALA A 161 -2.09 6.77 -32.05
C ALA A 161 -1.09 6.25 -33.09
N GLN A 162 -0.78 4.96 -33.06
CA GLN A 162 0.03 4.30 -34.09
C GLN A 162 -0.68 4.27 -35.45
N ALA A 163 -1.95 3.87 -35.50
CA ALA A 163 -2.71 3.72 -36.74
C ALA A 163 -2.92 5.06 -37.47
N LEU A 164 -3.19 6.14 -36.73
CA LEU A 164 -3.43 7.47 -37.27
C LEU A 164 -2.15 8.33 -37.37
N GLY A 165 -1.03 7.84 -36.84
CA GLY A 165 0.29 8.45 -36.95
C GLY A 165 0.45 9.72 -36.10
N PHE A 166 0.00 9.68 -34.84
CA PHE A 166 0.22 10.78 -33.89
C PHE A 166 1.73 10.94 -33.63
N ALA A 167 2.18 12.18 -33.44
CA ALA A 167 3.52 12.45 -32.91
C ALA A 167 3.60 12.15 -31.40
N GLY A 168 2.47 12.28 -30.71
CA GLY A 168 2.30 11.90 -29.31
C GLY A 168 0.86 12.05 -28.86
N PHE A 169 0.56 11.68 -27.62
CA PHE A 169 -0.74 11.91 -27.01
C PHE A 169 -0.64 12.44 -25.58
N VAL A 170 -1.65 13.18 -25.16
CA VAL A 170 -1.80 13.68 -23.79
C VAL A 170 -3.14 13.17 -23.27
N LEU A 171 -3.13 12.35 -22.23
CA LEU A 171 -4.36 11.93 -21.56
C LEU A 171 -4.61 12.85 -20.36
N VAL A 172 -5.66 13.65 -20.42
CA VAL A 172 -5.98 14.67 -19.41
C VAL A 172 -7.18 14.30 -18.57
N ALA A 173 -7.16 14.74 -17.31
CA ALA A 173 -8.28 14.59 -16.40
C ALA A 173 -9.48 15.39 -16.90
N ASP A 174 -10.66 14.78 -16.84
CA ASP A 174 -11.90 15.45 -17.21
C ASP A 174 -12.71 15.84 -15.98
N ALA A 175 -13.03 17.13 -15.89
CA ALA A 175 -13.76 17.69 -14.75
C ALA A 175 -15.23 17.22 -14.71
N GLN A 176 -15.80 16.81 -15.84
CA GLN A 176 -17.20 16.42 -15.96
C GLN A 176 -17.42 14.94 -15.60
N HIS A 177 -16.45 14.07 -15.88
CA HIS A 177 -16.63 12.61 -15.83
C HIS A 177 -15.83 11.88 -14.75
N GLY A 178 -15.39 12.55 -13.68
CA GLY A 178 -14.78 11.87 -12.53
C GLY A 178 -13.67 12.67 -11.84
N GLY A 179 -13.22 13.75 -12.48
CA GLY A 179 -12.25 14.67 -11.92
C GLY A 179 -10.82 14.15 -12.04
N ASP A 180 -10.05 14.33 -10.99
CA ASP A 180 -8.68 13.86 -10.89
C ASP A 180 -8.61 12.33 -11.04
N PHE A 181 -7.64 11.80 -11.80
CA PHE A 181 -7.44 10.36 -11.96
C PHE A 181 -6.05 9.90 -11.50
N LEU A 182 -5.93 8.64 -11.08
CA LEU A 182 -4.66 8.04 -10.71
C LEU A 182 -3.99 7.44 -11.95
N ALA A 183 -2.71 7.76 -12.14
CA ALA A 183 -1.92 7.27 -13.26
C ALA A 183 -0.69 6.51 -12.76
N GLN A 184 -0.28 5.48 -13.48
CA GLN A 184 1.03 4.84 -13.34
C GLN A 184 1.90 5.18 -14.54
N PRO A 185 3.22 5.35 -14.37
CA PRO A 185 4.10 5.60 -15.50
C PRO A 185 4.21 4.34 -16.36
N LEU A 186 3.64 4.40 -17.56
CA LEU A 186 3.60 3.27 -18.49
C LEU A 186 4.50 3.53 -19.70
N PRO A 187 5.22 2.51 -20.19
CA PRO A 187 5.98 2.64 -21.42
C PRO A 187 5.03 2.68 -22.62
N PHE A 188 5.22 3.67 -23.47
CA PHE A 188 4.47 3.78 -24.73
C PHE A 188 5.43 3.80 -25.92
N SER A 189 5.06 3.09 -26.98
CA SER A 189 5.76 3.11 -28.27
C SER A 189 5.58 4.44 -29.01
N VAL A 190 4.44 5.11 -28.78
CA VAL A 190 4.18 6.50 -29.19
C VAL A 190 4.36 7.38 -27.96
N PRO A 191 5.10 8.51 -28.04
CA PRO A 191 5.23 9.44 -26.93
C PRO A 191 3.88 9.79 -26.28
N GLY A 192 3.80 9.64 -24.97
CA GLY A 192 2.57 9.77 -24.20
C GLY A 192 2.83 10.35 -22.83
N VAL A 193 1.99 11.30 -22.41
CA VAL A 193 2.01 11.88 -21.06
C VAL A 193 0.59 11.95 -20.50
N MET A 194 0.44 11.58 -19.23
CA MET A 194 -0.81 11.68 -18.48
C MET A 194 -0.79 12.93 -17.59
N VAL A 195 -1.87 13.71 -17.62
CA VAL A 195 -2.08 14.91 -16.79
C VAL A 195 -3.24 14.62 -15.84
N PRO A 196 -2.96 14.01 -14.67
CA PRO A 196 -3.98 13.45 -13.79
C PRO A 196 -4.80 14.46 -13.01
N ARG A 197 -4.35 15.73 -12.90
CA ARG A 197 -5.05 16.76 -12.14
C ARG A 197 -5.89 17.63 -13.05
N VAL A 198 -7.16 17.83 -12.70
CA VAL A 198 -8.10 18.70 -13.41
C VAL A 198 -7.57 20.12 -13.50
N ALA A 199 -6.97 20.64 -12.42
CA ALA A 199 -6.39 21.98 -12.41
C ALA A 199 -5.32 22.16 -13.49
N ASP A 200 -4.49 21.14 -13.74
CA ASP A 200 -3.48 21.14 -14.79
C ASP A 200 -4.10 20.99 -16.18
N ALA A 201 -5.09 20.11 -16.31
CA ALA A 201 -5.85 19.93 -17.54
C ALA A 201 -6.57 21.22 -17.98
N MET A 202 -7.10 22.01 -17.05
CA MET A 202 -7.72 23.32 -17.33
C MET A 202 -6.74 24.32 -17.94
N VAL A 203 -5.46 24.28 -17.54
CA VAL A 203 -4.41 25.12 -18.14
C VAL A 203 -4.21 24.74 -19.61
N LEU A 204 -4.19 23.44 -19.92
CA LEU A 204 -4.08 22.93 -21.29
C LEU A 204 -5.28 23.35 -22.14
N TRP A 205 -6.50 23.14 -21.63
CA TRP A 205 -7.73 23.47 -22.35
C TRP A 205 -7.87 24.97 -22.62
N SER A 206 -7.50 25.81 -21.65
CA SER A 206 -7.51 27.27 -21.83
C SER A 206 -6.50 27.72 -22.89
N TYR A 207 -5.29 27.13 -22.90
CA TYR A 207 -4.29 27.39 -23.93
C TYR A 207 -4.78 26.95 -25.31
N TYR A 208 -5.31 25.72 -25.41
CA TYR A 208 -5.80 25.15 -26.66
C TYR A 208 -6.92 25.99 -27.28
N ALA A 209 -7.90 26.41 -26.46
CA ALA A 209 -9.00 27.26 -26.90
C ALA A 209 -8.52 28.63 -27.39
N ALA A 210 -7.53 29.23 -26.73
CA ALA A 210 -6.96 30.52 -27.14
C ALA A 210 -6.19 30.46 -28.48
N HIS A 211 -5.79 29.26 -28.93
CA HIS A 211 -4.99 29.05 -30.14
C HIS A 211 -5.72 28.23 -31.21
N THR A 212 -7.02 28.00 -31.05
CA THR A 212 -7.86 27.30 -32.04
C THR A 212 -8.95 28.24 -32.51
N VAL A 213 -8.94 28.58 -33.80
CA VAL A 213 -9.94 29.47 -34.39
C VAL A 213 -11.00 28.65 -35.11
N TYR A 214 -12.20 28.65 -34.54
CA TYR A 214 -13.40 28.06 -35.13
C TYR A 214 -14.13 29.13 -35.96
N GLY A 215 -13.89 29.20 -37.27
CA GLY A 215 -14.61 30.12 -38.16
C GLY A 215 -13.89 30.40 -39.48
N GLY A 216 -14.68 30.59 -40.54
CA GLY A 216 -14.19 30.77 -41.92
C GLY A 216 -14.45 29.55 -42.81
N SER A 217 -13.57 29.31 -43.80
CA SER A 217 -13.62 28.13 -44.68
C SER A 217 -13.04 26.86 -44.06
N ALA A 218 -12.26 26.97 -42.97
CA ALA A 218 -11.64 25.84 -42.27
C ALA A 218 -11.31 26.22 -40.80
N THR A 219 -11.18 25.21 -39.92
CA THR A 219 -10.65 25.39 -38.56
C THR A 219 -9.14 25.53 -38.60
N VAL A 220 -8.57 26.51 -37.87
CA VAL A 220 -7.12 26.72 -37.78
C VAL A 220 -6.63 26.27 -36.41
N PHE A 221 -5.73 25.28 -36.39
CA PHE A 221 -5.07 24.74 -35.20
C PHE A 221 -3.69 25.39 -35.02
N GLY A 222 -3.61 26.43 -34.19
CA GLY A 222 -2.37 27.18 -33.92
C GLY A 222 -1.64 26.73 -32.65
N ALA A 223 -2.26 25.91 -31.81
CA ALA A 223 -1.64 25.40 -30.60
C ALA A 223 -0.50 24.44 -30.93
N THR A 224 0.62 24.56 -30.22
CA THR A 224 1.72 23.58 -30.25
C THR A 224 2.09 23.11 -28.85
N ALA A 225 2.68 21.92 -28.75
CA ALA A 225 3.23 21.39 -27.52
C ALA A 225 4.42 20.44 -27.79
N ALA A 226 5.16 20.10 -26.74
CA ALA A 226 6.17 19.03 -26.74
C ALA A 226 6.07 18.22 -25.44
N ILE A 227 6.26 16.91 -25.53
CA ILE A 227 6.38 15.99 -24.38
C ILE A 227 7.87 15.87 -24.04
N THR A 228 8.25 16.05 -22.78
CA THR A 228 9.65 15.87 -22.35
C THR A 228 9.99 14.41 -22.09
N GLU A 229 11.28 14.11 -22.02
CA GLU A 229 11.81 12.78 -21.68
C GLU A 229 11.25 12.30 -20.34
N GLY A 230 10.45 11.23 -20.38
CA GLY A 230 9.82 10.63 -19.19
C GLY A 230 10.58 9.42 -18.64
N ARG A 231 11.59 8.91 -19.36
CA ARG A 231 12.31 7.67 -18.98
C ARG A 231 13.39 7.90 -17.92
N VAL A 232 13.68 9.16 -17.58
CA VAL A 232 14.64 9.50 -16.52
C VAL A 232 13.92 9.60 -15.19
N ALA A 233 14.29 8.74 -14.25
CA ALA A 233 13.74 8.78 -12.90
C ALA A 233 14.22 10.03 -12.14
N ALA A 234 13.28 10.69 -11.47
CA ALA A 234 13.56 11.66 -10.43
C ALA A 234 13.45 11.00 -9.05
N PHE A 235 14.31 11.40 -8.11
CA PHE A 235 14.30 10.89 -6.75
C PHE A 235 13.95 12.01 -5.77
N THR A 236 12.96 11.75 -4.94
CA THR A 236 12.61 12.58 -3.81
C THR A 236 13.06 11.93 -2.52
N ASP A 237 13.31 12.78 -1.57
CA ASP A 237 13.91 12.42 -0.31
C ASP A 237 12.85 12.09 0.75
N ALA A 238 11.58 12.46 0.48
CA ALA A 238 10.40 12.28 1.34
C ALA A 238 9.88 10.84 1.47
N ALA A 239 10.64 9.84 1.00
CA ALA A 239 10.26 8.44 1.07
C ALA A 239 10.80 7.74 2.35
N PRO A 240 10.08 6.75 2.89
CA PRO A 240 8.83 6.19 2.37
C PRO A 240 7.60 7.03 2.73
N VAL A 241 6.61 7.04 1.84
CA VAL A 241 5.25 7.51 2.09
C VAL A 241 4.31 6.32 1.90
N VAL A 242 3.32 6.15 2.77
CA VAL A 242 2.27 5.13 2.58
C VAL A 242 1.47 5.49 1.33
N ALA A 243 1.48 4.61 0.34
CA ALA A 243 0.80 4.81 -0.93
C ALA A 243 -0.72 4.92 -0.73
N ARG A 244 -1.40 5.75 -1.53
CA ARG A 244 -2.84 6.01 -1.42
C ARG A 244 -3.65 4.72 -1.41
N TYR A 245 -3.38 3.84 -2.36
CA TYR A 245 -4.13 2.60 -2.55
C TYR A 245 -3.86 1.59 -1.43
N SER A 246 -2.78 1.73 -0.65
CA SER A 246 -2.47 0.77 0.40
C SER A 246 -3.62 0.74 1.41
N SER A 247 -4.24 -0.44 1.55
CA SER A 247 -5.27 -0.69 2.54
C SER A 247 -4.76 -0.44 3.96
N ARG A 248 -5.69 -0.07 4.85
CA ARG A 248 -5.41 0.48 6.19
C ARG A 248 -6.21 -0.24 7.25
N GLY A 249 -5.67 -0.21 8.47
CA GLY A 249 -6.41 -0.57 9.67
C GLY A 249 -7.46 0.47 10.08
N PRO A 250 -8.11 0.30 11.25
CA PRO A 250 -7.95 -0.86 12.13
C PRO A 250 -8.39 -2.16 11.46
N ASP A 251 -7.80 -3.25 11.92
CA ASP A 251 -8.30 -4.58 11.61
C ASP A 251 -9.73 -4.76 12.15
N VAL A 252 -10.49 -5.69 11.58
CA VAL A 252 -11.89 -5.93 11.94
C VAL A 252 -12.14 -7.41 12.20
N ILE A 253 -12.96 -7.70 13.20
CA ILE A 253 -13.28 -9.08 13.60
C ILE A 253 -14.50 -9.63 12.85
N ASP A 254 -15.37 -8.78 12.30
CA ASP A 254 -16.64 -9.17 11.68
C ASP A 254 -17.00 -8.30 10.45
N ARG A 255 -18.17 -8.58 9.84
CA ARG A 255 -18.68 -7.85 8.67
C ARG A 255 -19.14 -6.43 9.01
N GLU A 256 -19.56 -6.21 10.24
CA GLU A 256 -20.05 -4.94 10.78
C GLU A 256 -18.92 -3.92 11.03
N SER A 257 -17.66 -4.30 10.77
CA SER A 257 -16.46 -3.48 11.01
C SER A 257 -16.15 -3.29 12.50
N THR A 258 -16.53 -4.24 13.36
CA THR A 258 -16.11 -4.21 14.76
C THR A 258 -14.59 -4.29 14.82
N PRO A 259 -13.88 -3.30 15.40
CA PRO A 259 -12.43 -3.32 15.41
C PRO A 259 -11.87 -4.47 16.23
N ALA A 260 -10.83 -5.14 15.73
CA ALA A 260 -10.14 -6.20 16.44
C ALA A 260 -9.01 -5.65 17.35
N ASP A 261 -8.62 -6.42 18.36
CA ASP A 261 -7.46 -6.14 19.22
C ASP A 261 -6.13 -6.58 18.59
N VAL A 262 -6.03 -6.46 17.25
CA VAL A 262 -4.87 -6.83 16.43
C VAL A 262 -4.47 -5.64 15.57
N LEU A 263 -3.18 -5.33 15.51
CA LEU A 263 -2.66 -4.29 14.63
C LEU A 263 -2.59 -4.81 13.19
N LYS A 264 -3.22 -4.09 12.26
CA LYS A 264 -3.00 -4.26 10.81
C LYS A 264 -2.87 -2.92 10.10
N PRO A 265 -2.07 -2.82 9.01
CA PRO A 265 -1.10 -3.83 8.53
C PRO A 265 0.02 -4.04 9.57
N ASP A 266 0.87 -5.06 9.41
CA ASP A 266 1.98 -5.33 10.33
C ASP A 266 3.22 -4.49 10.01
N ILE A 267 3.51 -4.31 8.72
CA ILE A 267 4.73 -3.66 8.24
C ILE A 267 4.53 -2.96 6.90
N LEU A 268 5.36 -1.95 6.63
CA LEU A 268 5.39 -1.19 5.38
C LEU A 268 6.63 -1.58 4.56
N ALA A 269 6.45 -1.83 3.26
CA ALA A 269 7.53 -2.18 2.34
C ALA A 269 7.35 -1.51 0.96
N PRO A 270 8.41 -1.44 0.12
CA PRO A 270 8.31 -0.89 -1.23
C PRO A 270 7.22 -1.57 -2.05
N GLY A 271 6.19 -0.83 -2.44
CA GLY A 271 5.07 -1.38 -3.22
C GLY A 271 4.63 -0.52 -4.38
N ASP A 272 5.16 0.71 -4.50
CA ASP A 272 4.77 1.67 -5.52
C ASP A 272 5.87 1.80 -6.60
N GLN A 273 5.43 1.77 -7.87
CA GLN A 273 6.27 1.82 -9.07
C GLN A 273 7.44 0.82 -9.04
N VAL A 274 7.19 -0.42 -8.64
CA VAL A 274 8.22 -1.46 -8.50
C VAL A 274 8.51 -2.10 -9.86
N TRP A 275 9.78 -2.09 -10.28
CA TRP A 275 10.24 -2.88 -11.42
C TRP A 275 10.35 -4.35 -11.02
N ALA A 276 9.73 -5.23 -11.80
CA ALA A 276 9.82 -6.67 -11.62
C ALA A 276 9.87 -7.39 -12.97
N ALA A 277 10.36 -8.63 -12.96
CA ALA A 277 10.26 -9.52 -14.10
C ALA A 277 8.78 -9.72 -14.47
N TRP A 278 8.50 -9.74 -15.77
CA TRP A 278 7.15 -9.85 -16.30
C TRP A 278 7.14 -10.78 -17.51
N SER A 279 6.03 -11.51 -17.68
CA SER A 279 5.88 -12.39 -18.83
C SER A 279 5.64 -11.57 -20.09
N ALA A 280 6.43 -11.82 -21.15
CA ALA A 280 6.28 -11.14 -22.44
C ALA A 280 4.93 -11.41 -23.12
N LEU A 281 4.26 -12.51 -22.76
CA LEU A 281 2.87 -12.78 -23.16
C LEU A 281 1.91 -11.74 -22.57
N SER A 282 2.21 -11.26 -21.36
CA SER A 282 1.46 -10.22 -20.63
C SER A 282 -0.04 -10.46 -20.62
N VAL A 283 -0.44 -11.70 -20.30
CA VAL A 283 -1.84 -12.10 -20.19
C VAL A 283 -2.54 -11.21 -19.17
N GLY A 284 -3.62 -10.54 -19.59
CA GLY A 284 -4.40 -9.61 -18.75
C GLY A 284 -3.89 -8.16 -18.73
N GLU A 285 -2.66 -7.90 -19.18
CA GLU A 285 -2.07 -6.54 -19.18
C GLU A 285 -1.30 -6.29 -20.49
N THR A 286 -2.04 -6.20 -21.59
CA THR A 286 -1.49 -6.13 -22.97
C THR A 286 -0.65 -4.87 -23.24
N ILE A 287 -0.70 -3.88 -22.35
CA ILE A 287 0.19 -2.72 -22.43
C ILE A 287 1.67 -3.10 -22.29
N PHE A 288 1.96 -4.18 -21.57
CA PHE A 288 3.31 -4.69 -21.39
C PHE A 288 3.71 -5.78 -22.39
N SER A 289 2.85 -6.16 -23.34
CA SER A 289 3.15 -7.22 -24.31
C SER A 289 4.49 -6.97 -25.02
N GLY A 290 5.32 -8.01 -25.07
CA GLY A 290 6.68 -7.95 -25.60
C GLY A 290 7.76 -7.47 -24.63
N ASN A 291 7.40 -6.99 -23.43
CA ASN A 291 8.37 -6.61 -22.39
C ASN A 291 8.62 -7.76 -21.41
N HIS A 292 9.88 -7.91 -21.00
CA HIS A 292 10.29 -8.89 -19.98
C HIS A 292 10.30 -8.33 -18.55
N PHE A 293 10.00 -7.05 -18.42
CA PHE A 293 9.92 -6.34 -17.17
C PHE A 293 8.72 -5.39 -17.24
N ALA A 294 8.05 -5.24 -16.11
CA ALA A 294 6.98 -4.27 -15.94
C ALA A 294 7.24 -3.47 -14.67
N MET A 295 6.74 -2.24 -14.67
CA MET A 295 6.71 -1.39 -13.50
C MET A 295 5.25 -1.19 -13.12
N ILE A 296 4.88 -1.74 -11.96
CA ILE A 296 3.51 -1.68 -11.46
C ILE A 296 3.52 -1.37 -9.96
N SER A 297 2.35 -0.97 -9.46
CA SER A 297 2.17 -0.60 -8.05
C SER A 297 1.07 -1.45 -7.44
N GLY A 298 1.27 -1.84 -6.18
CA GLY A 298 0.30 -2.60 -5.40
C GLY A 298 0.91 -3.13 -4.11
N THR A 299 0.08 -3.45 -3.11
CA THR A 299 0.55 -4.20 -1.94
C THR A 299 1.09 -5.59 -2.32
N SER A 300 0.64 -6.11 -3.47
CA SER A 300 1.17 -7.30 -4.14
C SER A 300 2.65 -7.20 -4.52
N MET A 301 3.18 -5.99 -4.72
CA MET A 301 4.61 -5.76 -4.99
C MET A 301 5.39 -5.56 -3.68
N ALA A 302 4.71 -5.14 -2.61
CA ALA A 302 5.29 -4.98 -1.27
C ALA A 302 5.52 -6.33 -0.57
N ALA A 303 4.55 -7.25 -0.66
CA ALA A 303 4.64 -8.55 0.01
C ALA A 303 5.91 -9.38 -0.36
N PRO A 304 6.34 -9.46 -1.64
CA PRO A 304 7.59 -10.13 -2.01
C PRO A 304 8.85 -9.52 -1.40
N HIS A 305 8.89 -8.21 -1.14
CA HIS A 305 10.02 -7.60 -0.43
C HIS A 305 10.14 -8.17 0.99
N ILE A 306 9.03 -8.31 1.70
CA ILE A 306 9.02 -8.92 3.04
C ILE A 306 9.34 -10.42 2.98
N GLY A 307 8.84 -11.13 1.98
CA GLY A 307 9.22 -12.53 1.75
C GLY A 307 10.73 -12.71 1.55
N GLY A 308 11.35 -11.84 0.74
CA GLY A 308 12.81 -11.85 0.53
C GLY A 308 13.61 -11.52 1.79
N VAL A 309 13.17 -10.52 2.56
CA VAL A 309 13.83 -10.20 3.85
C VAL A 309 13.66 -11.33 4.86
N ALA A 310 12.48 -11.96 4.93
CA ALA A 310 12.25 -13.12 5.77
C ALA A 310 13.17 -14.30 5.41
N ALA A 311 13.42 -14.53 4.11
CA ALA A 311 14.37 -15.53 3.65
C ALA A 311 15.81 -15.22 4.11
N LEU A 312 16.24 -13.95 4.04
CA LEU A 312 17.56 -13.52 4.55
C LEU A 312 17.67 -13.70 6.07
N ILE A 313 16.60 -13.39 6.82
CA ILE A 313 16.56 -13.62 8.28
C ILE A 313 16.69 -15.11 8.58
N ARG A 314 15.93 -15.98 7.89
CA ARG A 314 16.05 -17.44 8.09
C ARG A 314 17.40 -18.00 7.65
N GLN A 315 18.04 -17.43 6.64
CA GLN A 315 19.41 -17.81 6.26
C GLN A 315 20.40 -17.47 7.39
N ARG A 316 20.25 -16.31 8.02
CA ARG A 316 21.12 -15.87 9.12
C ARG A 316 20.81 -16.58 10.44
N HIS A 317 19.56 -16.94 10.66
CA HIS A 317 19.04 -17.58 11.88
C HIS A 317 18.17 -18.81 11.53
N PRO A 318 18.77 -19.94 11.14
CA PRO A 318 18.02 -21.10 10.64
C PRO A 318 17.07 -21.74 11.66
N SER A 319 17.33 -21.56 12.95
CA SER A 319 16.49 -22.06 14.05
C SER A 319 15.27 -21.18 14.35
N TRP A 320 15.18 -19.99 13.77
CA TRP A 320 14.07 -19.08 14.04
C TRP A 320 12.80 -19.55 13.35
N GLY A 321 11.76 -19.73 14.17
CA GLY A 321 10.41 -19.94 13.69
C GLY A 321 9.81 -18.66 13.09
N PRO A 322 8.66 -18.78 12.40
CA PRO A 322 8.09 -17.68 11.64
C PRO A 322 7.60 -16.52 12.54
N SER A 323 7.31 -16.76 13.82
CA SER A 323 7.00 -15.71 14.82
C SER A 323 8.20 -14.87 15.23
N ALA A 324 9.37 -15.48 15.38
CA ALA A 324 10.60 -14.72 15.63
C ALA A 324 10.96 -13.85 14.41
N VAL A 325 10.80 -14.37 13.19
CA VAL A 325 11.01 -13.61 11.95
C VAL A 325 10.05 -12.42 11.85
N ALA A 326 8.75 -12.64 12.06
CA ALA A 326 7.73 -11.58 12.04
C ALA A 326 8.01 -10.51 13.11
N SER A 327 8.40 -10.93 14.32
CA SER A 327 8.79 -10.01 15.37
C SER A 327 10.02 -9.19 14.99
N ALA A 328 11.08 -9.81 14.49
CA ALA A 328 12.32 -9.11 14.15
C ALA A 328 12.09 -8.04 13.07
N LEU A 329 11.23 -8.33 12.09
CA LEU A 329 10.76 -7.37 11.09
C LEU A 329 10.02 -6.19 11.72
N SER A 330 9.09 -6.47 12.63
CA SER A 330 8.23 -5.47 13.28
C SER A 330 9.01 -4.59 14.25
N THR A 331 9.72 -5.18 15.21
CA THR A 331 10.36 -4.46 16.32
C THR A 331 11.49 -3.54 15.89
N THR A 332 12.08 -3.79 14.71
CA THR A 332 13.21 -3.02 14.16
C THR A 332 12.83 -2.05 13.04
N ALA A 333 11.54 -2.01 12.69
CA ALA A 333 11.01 -1.17 11.62
C ALA A 333 11.24 0.33 11.89
N ARG A 334 11.44 1.10 10.82
CA ARG A 334 11.70 2.54 10.87
C ARG A 334 10.41 3.32 10.67
N ARG A 335 10.16 4.34 11.49
CA ARG A 335 8.98 5.21 11.39
C ARG A 335 9.27 6.59 10.81
N HIS A 336 10.45 6.73 10.19
CA HIS A 336 10.89 7.99 9.63
C HIS A 336 11.37 7.84 8.20
N ASP A 337 11.21 8.92 7.42
CA ASP A 337 11.80 9.08 6.10
C ASP A 337 13.32 9.29 6.15
N ARG A 338 13.93 9.48 4.98
CA ARG A 338 15.37 9.71 4.88
C ARG A 338 15.84 11.01 5.55
N GLN A 339 14.95 11.98 5.78
CA GLN A 339 15.23 13.23 6.51
C GLN A 339 14.88 13.12 7.99
N LYS A 340 14.61 11.91 8.50
CA LYS A 340 14.21 11.66 9.89
C LYS A 340 12.89 12.32 10.28
N ARG A 341 12.03 12.64 9.31
CA ARG A 341 10.66 13.10 9.57
C ARG A 341 9.72 11.90 9.68
N PRO A 342 8.60 11.99 10.41
CA PRO A 342 7.64 10.90 10.47
C PRO A 342 7.19 10.43 9.07
N ILE A 343 6.95 9.13 8.91
CA ILE A 343 6.38 8.60 7.67
C ILE A 343 5.04 9.29 7.41
N MET A 344 4.87 9.81 6.19
CA MET A 344 3.62 10.40 5.74
C MET A 344 2.74 9.36 5.04
N SER A 345 1.46 9.67 4.87
CA SER A 345 0.47 8.84 4.19
C SER A 345 -0.33 9.68 3.20
N GLU A 346 -0.52 9.18 1.98
CA GLU A 346 -1.32 9.87 0.97
C GLU A 346 -2.82 9.85 1.32
N GLY A 347 -3.52 10.97 1.18
CA GLY A 347 -4.96 11.06 1.41
C GLY A 347 -5.81 10.75 0.16
N PHE A 348 -7.11 11.03 0.24
CA PHE A 348 -8.06 10.86 -0.88
C PHE A 348 -7.75 11.78 -2.07
N GLN A 349 -7.39 13.03 -1.81
CA GLN A 349 -7.09 14.00 -2.87
C GLN A 349 -5.68 13.78 -3.45
N ILE A 350 -5.50 13.98 -4.76
CA ILE A 350 -4.18 13.92 -5.39
C ILE A 350 -3.21 14.89 -4.73
N GLY A 351 -2.08 14.38 -4.25
CA GLY A 351 -1.04 15.16 -3.57
C GLY A 351 -1.31 15.49 -2.12
N SER A 352 -2.46 15.10 -1.55
CA SER A 352 -2.71 15.27 -0.11
C SER A 352 -1.83 14.32 0.72
N LEU A 353 -1.20 14.85 1.76
CA LEU A 353 -0.34 14.11 2.69
C LEU A 353 -0.76 14.37 4.13
N HIS A 354 -0.87 13.30 4.90
CA HIS A 354 -1.15 13.31 6.33
C HIS A 354 -0.05 12.59 7.09
N THR A 355 0.14 12.90 8.37
CA THR A 355 1.06 12.11 9.21
C THR A 355 0.58 10.66 9.27
N GLY A 356 1.47 9.73 8.96
CA GLY A 356 1.17 8.31 9.01
C GLY A 356 0.93 7.83 10.45
N THR A 357 0.12 6.80 10.58
CA THR A 357 -0.15 6.14 11.86
C THR A 357 0.16 4.64 11.76
N PRO A 358 0.24 3.91 12.88
CA PRO A 358 0.31 2.45 12.85
C PRO A 358 -0.78 1.76 12.01
N PHE A 359 -1.98 2.33 11.85
CA PHE A 359 -2.98 1.77 10.94
C PHE A 359 -2.66 1.99 9.45
N HIS A 360 -1.66 2.80 9.12
CA HIS A 360 -1.19 3.01 7.74
C HIS A 360 0.07 2.19 7.43
N TYR A 361 1.01 2.09 8.37
CA TYR A 361 2.33 1.49 8.13
C TYR A 361 2.68 0.32 9.07
N GLY A 362 1.79 -0.07 9.98
CA GLY A 362 2.05 -1.07 11.00
C GLY A 362 3.12 -0.63 11.99
N ALA A 363 4.16 -1.43 12.15
CA ALA A 363 5.32 -1.07 12.96
C ALA A 363 6.23 -0.02 12.29
N GLY A 364 6.17 0.11 10.97
CA GLY A 364 6.95 1.06 10.18
C GLY A 364 7.49 0.44 8.90
N PHE A 365 8.38 1.18 8.23
CA PHE A 365 9.07 0.70 7.04
C PHE A 365 10.15 -0.32 7.38
N VAL A 366 10.18 -1.41 6.61
CA VAL A 366 11.10 -2.52 6.80
C VAL A 366 12.57 -2.07 6.91
N ASN A 367 13.28 -2.68 7.84
CA ASN A 367 14.70 -2.44 8.10
C ASN A 367 15.47 -3.77 8.04
N PRO A 368 15.86 -4.25 6.85
CA PRO A 368 16.45 -5.57 6.71
C PRO A 368 17.68 -5.79 7.61
N ALA A 369 18.58 -4.80 7.68
CA ALA A 369 19.78 -4.88 8.51
C ALA A 369 19.44 -4.98 10.01
N GLY A 370 18.48 -4.19 10.49
CA GLY A 370 18.02 -4.28 11.88
C GLY A 370 17.34 -5.60 12.19
N ALA A 371 16.52 -6.12 11.27
CA ALA A 371 15.80 -7.38 11.47
C ALA A 371 16.73 -8.62 11.50
N LEU A 372 17.98 -8.50 11.04
CA LEU A 372 19.00 -9.54 11.20
C LEU A 372 19.59 -9.58 12.62
N ASP A 373 19.43 -8.52 13.42
CA ASP A 373 19.93 -8.45 14.80
C ASP A 373 18.99 -7.59 15.67
N PRO A 374 17.81 -8.12 16.05
CA PRO A 374 16.77 -7.35 16.72
C PRO A 374 16.99 -7.20 18.24
N GLY A 375 17.96 -7.90 18.83
CA GLY A 375 18.14 -8.02 20.29
C GLY A 375 17.06 -8.89 20.95
N LEU A 376 15.82 -8.40 20.96
CA LEU A 376 14.65 -9.13 21.47
C LEU A 376 13.63 -9.44 20.38
N VAL A 377 12.92 -10.54 20.57
CA VAL A 377 11.69 -10.86 19.84
C VAL A 377 10.50 -10.97 20.79
N VAL A 378 9.34 -10.53 20.31
CA VAL A 378 8.02 -10.67 20.91
C VAL A 378 7.22 -11.56 19.97
N ALA A 379 7.31 -12.86 20.21
CA ALA A 379 6.86 -13.89 19.29
C ALA A 379 5.82 -14.79 19.99
N PRO A 380 4.63 -14.99 19.41
CA PRO A 380 3.69 -16.00 19.88
C PRO A 380 4.21 -17.40 19.55
N GLU A 381 3.97 -18.34 20.46
CA GLU A 381 4.14 -19.77 20.21
C GLU A 381 3.03 -20.28 19.26
N PRO A 382 3.24 -21.38 18.54
CA PRO A 382 2.23 -21.88 17.59
C PRO A 382 0.84 -22.14 18.20
N ASP A 383 0.78 -22.57 19.47
CA ASP A 383 -0.47 -22.84 20.20
C ASP A 383 -1.11 -21.56 20.76
N ASP A 384 -0.39 -20.44 20.83
CA ASP A 384 -0.94 -19.15 21.27
C ASP A 384 -2.01 -18.65 20.29
N TYR A 385 -1.92 -18.96 18.99
CA TYR A 385 -2.94 -18.56 18.01
C TYR A 385 -4.27 -19.31 18.20
N THR A 386 -4.22 -20.60 18.55
CA THR A 386 -5.43 -21.35 18.93
C THR A 386 -6.01 -20.77 20.22
N SER A 387 -5.15 -20.51 21.21
CA SER A 387 -5.54 -19.90 22.49
C SER A 387 -6.17 -18.52 22.31
N PHE A 388 -5.69 -17.74 21.33
CA PHE A 388 -6.27 -16.47 20.90
C PHE A 388 -7.68 -16.65 20.33
N LEU A 389 -7.86 -17.56 19.37
CA LEU A 389 -9.19 -17.86 18.81
C LEU A 389 -10.18 -18.28 19.90
N CYS A 390 -9.75 -19.14 20.82
CA CYS A 390 -10.55 -19.59 21.97
C CYS A 390 -10.85 -18.50 23.01
N SER A 391 -10.19 -17.34 22.93
CA SER A 391 -10.44 -16.20 23.82
C SER A 391 -11.36 -15.14 23.21
N LEU A 392 -11.71 -15.27 21.92
CA LEU A 392 -12.62 -14.35 21.25
C LEU A 392 -14.06 -14.57 21.75
N PRO A 393 -14.76 -13.53 22.24
CA PRO A 393 -16.11 -13.69 22.79
C PRO A 393 -17.16 -14.09 21.74
N GLN A 394 -16.86 -13.95 20.46
CA GLN A 394 -17.71 -14.34 19.34
C GLN A 394 -17.64 -15.84 19.02
N LEU A 395 -16.65 -16.58 19.53
CA LEU A 395 -16.44 -17.97 19.17
C LEU A 395 -16.64 -18.90 20.37
N SER A 396 -17.31 -20.02 20.15
CA SER A 396 -17.29 -21.14 21.08
C SER A 396 -16.09 -22.06 20.83
N PRO A 397 -15.68 -22.88 21.82
CA PRO A 397 -14.66 -23.91 21.61
C PRO A 397 -14.98 -24.89 20.47
N ASP A 398 -16.26 -25.18 20.24
CA ASP A 398 -16.71 -26.07 19.18
C ASP A 398 -16.55 -25.43 17.79
N ASP A 399 -16.75 -24.10 17.67
CA ASP A 399 -16.53 -23.37 16.42
C ASP A 399 -15.06 -23.41 16.01
N VAL A 400 -14.15 -23.20 16.98
CA VAL A 400 -12.70 -23.30 16.76
C VAL A 400 -12.33 -24.73 16.36
N LEU A 401 -12.82 -25.74 17.08
CA LEU A 401 -12.56 -27.15 16.76
C LEU A 401 -13.08 -27.52 15.36
N ALA A 402 -14.29 -27.08 15.00
CA ALA A 402 -14.88 -27.36 13.70
C ALA A 402 -14.12 -26.69 12.56
N ALA A 403 -13.66 -25.45 12.75
CA ALA A 403 -12.95 -24.70 11.72
C ALA A 403 -11.50 -25.15 11.56
N THR A 404 -10.78 -25.41 12.66
CA THR A 404 -9.32 -25.62 12.61
C THR A 404 -8.90 -27.06 12.91
N GLY A 405 -9.80 -27.90 13.43
CA GLY A 405 -9.46 -29.23 13.95
C GLY A 405 -8.63 -29.20 15.24
N LEU A 406 -8.54 -28.05 15.92
CA LEU A 406 -7.73 -27.87 17.13
C LEU A 406 -8.64 -27.58 18.32
N ALA A 407 -8.43 -28.30 19.44
CA ALA A 407 -9.22 -28.10 20.64
C ALA A 407 -8.72 -26.92 21.48
N CYS A 408 -9.64 -26.20 22.11
CA CYS A 408 -9.34 -25.16 23.09
C CYS A 408 -8.87 -25.78 24.41
N GLN A 409 -7.56 -25.82 24.64
CA GLN A 409 -6.99 -26.31 25.91
C GLN A 409 -6.92 -25.21 26.97
N THR A 410 -6.20 -24.12 26.68
CA THR A 410 -6.02 -22.99 27.58
C THR A 410 -6.27 -21.69 26.82
N PRO A 411 -7.49 -21.11 26.85
CA PRO A 411 -7.73 -19.81 26.23
C PRO A 411 -6.88 -18.73 26.90
N LEU A 412 -6.50 -17.71 26.12
CA LEU A 412 -5.89 -16.51 26.70
C LEU A 412 -6.89 -15.82 27.63
N ALA A 413 -6.38 -15.12 28.66
CA ALA A 413 -7.23 -14.34 29.56
C ALA A 413 -8.00 -13.23 28.81
N SER A 414 -7.42 -12.72 27.73
CA SER A 414 -8.03 -11.78 26.80
C SER A 414 -7.34 -11.90 25.43
N PRO A 415 -8.04 -11.67 24.30
CA PRO A 415 -7.44 -11.67 22.97
C PRO A 415 -6.21 -10.74 22.83
N VAL A 416 -6.21 -9.61 23.56
CA VAL A 416 -5.11 -8.63 23.59
C VAL A 416 -3.79 -9.21 24.12
N ASP A 417 -3.85 -10.28 24.92
CA ASP A 417 -2.68 -10.93 25.53
C ASP A 417 -1.94 -11.86 24.55
N LEU A 418 -2.41 -12.00 23.30
CA LEU A 418 -1.61 -12.65 22.26
C LEU A 418 -0.26 -11.92 22.14
N ASN A 419 0.83 -12.67 22.23
CA ASN A 419 2.19 -12.13 22.37
C ASN A 419 2.76 -11.52 21.07
N LEU A 420 2.05 -10.56 20.48
CA LEU A 420 2.42 -9.85 19.26
C LEU A 420 3.40 -8.70 19.55
N PRO A 421 4.23 -8.30 18.58
CA PRO A 421 5.14 -7.14 18.67
C PRO A 421 4.41 -5.78 18.59
N SER A 422 3.17 -5.71 19.06
CA SER A 422 2.34 -4.51 19.15
C SER A 422 1.25 -4.70 20.20
N VAL A 423 0.59 -3.61 20.60
CA VAL A 423 -0.60 -3.65 21.45
C VAL A 423 -1.70 -2.80 20.82
N THR A 424 -2.78 -3.46 20.41
CA THR A 424 -3.99 -2.81 19.94
C THR A 424 -5.12 -3.08 20.94
N VAL A 425 -5.77 -2.04 21.43
CA VAL A 425 -6.94 -2.14 22.31
C VAL A 425 -8.08 -1.34 21.69
N SER A 426 -9.00 -2.07 21.08
CA SER A 426 -10.16 -1.56 20.36
C SER A 426 -11.18 -0.88 21.28
N ALA A 427 -11.22 -1.22 22.57
CA ALA A 427 -12.18 -0.64 23.51
C ALA A 427 -11.60 -0.59 24.94
N LEU A 428 -10.78 0.41 25.25
CA LEU A 428 -10.25 0.59 26.60
C LEU A 428 -11.25 1.34 27.48
N ARG A 429 -11.82 0.67 28.49
CA ARG A 429 -12.62 1.30 29.56
C ARG A 429 -11.87 1.22 30.88
N GLY A 430 -11.70 2.35 31.57
CA GLY A 430 -10.99 2.39 32.85
C GLY A 430 -9.51 2.04 32.70
N SER A 431 -9.12 0.83 33.11
CA SER A 431 -7.74 0.33 33.01
C SER A 431 -7.67 -1.12 32.56
N LEU A 432 -6.61 -1.48 31.85
CA LEU A 432 -6.34 -2.82 31.36
C LEU A 432 -4.85 -3.14 31.56
N PHE A 433 -4.55 -4.37 31.97
CA PHE A 433 -3.19 -4.90 31.97
C PHE A 433 -3.02 -5.82 30.76
N VAL A 434 -1.95 -5.60 30.01
CA VAL A 434 -1.58 -6.40 28.84
C VAL A 434 -0.20 -7.00 29.10
N ARG A 435 -0.02 -8.29 28.84
CA ARG A 435 1.28 -8.98 29.03
C ARG A 435 2.02 -9.13 27.71
N ARG A 436 3.33 -8.94 27.74
CA ARG A 436 4.24 -9.27 26.63
C ARG A 436 5.44 -10.04 27.15
N ARG A 437 5.76 -11.16 26.49
CA ARG A 437 6.95 -11.96 26.72
C ARG A 437 7.99 -11.58 25.67
N VAL A 438 9.15 -11.10 26.12
CA VAL A 438 10.27 -10.72 25.25
C VAL A 438 11.41 -11.73 25.45
N THR A 439 11.92 -12.29 24.37
CA THR A 439 13.00 -13.29 24.40
C THR A 439 14.26 -12.69 23.80
N ASN A 440 15.39 -12.82 24.51
CA ASN A 440 16.69 -12.39 23.99
C ASN A 440 17.22 -13.41 22.97
N VAL A 441 17.34 -12.96 21.72
CA VAL A 441 17.85 -13.77 20.60
C VAL A 441 19.28 -13.42 20.23
N ALA A 442 19.90 -12.47 20.93
CA ALA A 442 21.30 -12.14 20.80
C ALA A 442 22.18 -13.14 21.58
N SER A 443 23.49 -13.10 21.30
CA SER A 443 24.47 -14.00 21.92
C SER A 443 24.94 -13.57 23.32
N ASN A 444 24.59 -12.35 23.76
CA ASN A 444 25.04 -11.77 25.03
C ASN A 444 23.85 -11.40 25.91
N ALA A 445 24.05 -11.45 27.22
CA ALA A 445 23.11 -10.85 28.16
C ALA A 445 23.08 -9.33 27.93
N GLU A 446 21.91 -8.74 28.04
CA GLU A 446 21.72 -7.32 27.79
C GLU A 446 20.66 -6.73 28.72
N THR A 447 20.91 -5.49 29.16
CA THR A 447 19.98 -4.74 30.01
C THR A 447 19.14 -3.81 29.16
N TYR A 448 17.83 -3.84 29.34
CA TYR A 448 16.87 -3.03 28.61
C TYR A 448 16.16 -2.04 29.53
N LEU A 449 16.13 -0.76 29.12
CA LEU A 449 15.32 0.29 29.75
C LEU A 449 14.00 0.44 29.00
N CYS A 450 12.88 0.38 29.74
CA CYS A 450 11.55 0.58 29.19
C CYS A 450 11.18 2.07 29.21
N SER A 451 10.78 2.61 28.07
CA SER A 451 10.22 3.96 27.95
C SER A 451 8.97 3.94 27.08
N THR A 452 8.10 4.94 27.26
CA THR A 452 6.80 4.98 26.59
C THR A 452 6.55 6.34 25.97
N LEU A 453 5.94 6.33 24.78
CA LEU A 453 5.23 7.47 24.22
C LEU A 453 3.73 7.14 24.32
N PRO A 454 3.01 7.66 25.32
CA PRO A 454 1.63 7.27 25.56
C PRO A 454 0.70 7.77 24.43
N PRO A 455 -0.31 6.97 24.03
CA PRO A 455 -1.40 7.45 23.18
C PRO A 455 -2.17 8.61 23.82
N ALA A 456 -2.67 9.53 23.00
CA ALA A 456 -3.45 10.66 23.49
C ALA A 456 -4.70 10.21 24.28
N GLY A 457 -4.82 10.65 25.53
CA GLY A 457 -5.93 10.26 26.41
C GLY A 457 -5.72 8.94 27.17
N VAL A 458 -4.53 8.36 27.10
CA VAL A 458 -4.15 7.13 27.80
C VAL A 458 -2.83 7.35 28.55
N SER A 459 -2.72 6.86 29.77
CA SER A 459 -1.42 6.70 30.44
C SER A 459 -0.92 5.26 30.27
N VAL A 460 0.39 5.11 30.05
CA VAL A 460 1.04 3.80 29.84
C VAL A 460 2.15 3.62 30.86
N THR A 461 2.09 2.56 31.65
CA THR A 461 3.14 2.16 32.60
C THR A 461 3.63 0.75 32.27
N VAL A 462 4.94 0.56 32.25
CA VAL A 462 5.58 -0.72 31.94
C VAL A 462 6.29 -1.25 33.18
N ARG A 463 6.05 -2.50 33.55
CA ARG A 463 6.67 -3.17 34.70
C ARG A 463 7.33 -4.49 34.27
N PRO A 464 8.60 -4.75 34.65
CA PRO A 464 9.50 -3.83 35.35
C PRO A 464 9.93 -2.65 34.46
N ALA A 465 10.40 -1.54 35.05
CA ALA A 465 10.84 -0.36 34.28
C ALA A 465 12.15 -0.60 33.52
N TRP A 466 12.93 -1.58 33.95
CA TRP A 466 14.11 -2.10 33.27
C TRP A 466 14.28 -3.57 33.66
N PHE A 467 15.03 -4.33 32.87
CA PHE A 467 15.37 -5.72 33.16
C PHE A 467 16.67 -6.11 32.46
N GLU A 468 17.34 -7.12 32.98
CA GLU A 468 18.42 -7.82 32.31
C GLU A 468 17.90 -9.19 31.85
N VAL A 469 18.24 -9.59 30.63
CA VAL A 469 17.81 -10.87 30.07
C VAL A 469 19.01 -11.59 29.42
N ALA A 470 19.27 -12.81 29.86
CA ALA A 470 20.35 -13.63 29.33
C ALA A 470 20.00 -14.20 27.93
N PRO A 471 20.99 -14.62 27.12
CA PRO A 471 20.74 -15.23 25.81
C PRO A 471 19.79 -16.41 25.89
N GLY A 472 18.75 -16.43 25.05
CA GLY A 472 17.73 -17.47 25.03
C GLY A 472 16.69 -17.39 26.15
N GLU A 473 16.90 -16.56 27.17
CA GLU A 473 15.95 -16.37 28.26
C GLU A 473 14.81 -15.42 27.85
N THR A 474 13.70 -15.53 28.56
CA THR A 474 12.50 -14.74 28.33
C THR A 474 12.16 -13.90 29.55
N GLN A 475 11.85 -12.63 29.32
CA GLN A 475 11.35 -11.71 30.34
C GLN A 475 9.88 -11.40 30.07
N GLU A 476 9.04 -11.48 31.10
CA GLU A 476 7.67 -10.95 31.04
C GLU A 476 7.65 -9.46 31.39
N VAL A 477 6.89 -8.70 30.61
CA VAL A 477 6.64 -7.28 30.79
C VAL A 477 5.12 -7.07 30.89
N VAL A 478 4.68 -6.39 31.94
CA VAL A 478 3.29 -6.02 32.17
C VAL A 478 3.08 -4.56 31.82
N ILE A 479 2.14 -4.31 30.90
CA ILE A 479 1.79 -2.99 30.39
C ILE A 479 0.43 -2.60 30.98
N GLU A 480 0.43 -1.58 31.83
CA GLU A 480 -0.79 -0.98 32.37
C GLU A 480 -1.22 0.19 31.47
N LEU A 481 -2.40 0.06 30.87
CA LEU A 481 -3.07 1.10 30.10
C LEU A 481 -4.23 1.65 30.91
N ARG A 482 -4.31 2.97 31.06
CA ARG A 482 -5.41 3.62 31.80
C ARG A 482 -5.93 4.85 31.05
N VAL A 483 -7.25 4.96 30.94
CA VAL A 483 -7.92 6.12 30.35
C VAL A 483 -7.68 7.34 31.24
N THR A 484 -7.11 8.39 30.67
CA THR A 484 -6.97 9.72 31.29
C THR A 484 -7.96 10.71 30.68
N ARG A 485 -8.30 10.54 29.40
CA ARG A 485 -9.35 11.30 28.70
C ARG A 485 -9.98 10.42 27.64
N ALA A 486 -11.29 10.19 27.77
CA ALA A 486 -12.05 9.45 26.77
C ALA A 486 -12.04 10.19 25.41
N SER A 487 -11.86 9.42 24.35
CA SER A 487 -11.89 9.79 22.95
C SER A 487 -12.45 8.58 22.19
N ASN A 488 -13.62 8.73 21.57
CA ASN A 488 -14.22 7.63 20.79
C ASN A 488 -13.46 7.34 19.47
N ALA A 489 -12.24 7.85 19.34
CA ALA A 489 -11.30 7.64 18.23
C ALA A 489 -10.03 6.98 18.73
N PHE A 490 -9.38 6.20 17.85
CA PHE A 490 -8.08 5.61 18.13
C PHE A 490 -7.00 6.70 18.30
N SER A 491 -6.07 6.42 19.19
CA SER A 491 -4.88 7.19 19.45
C SER A 491 -3.67 6.27 19.43
N PHE A 492 -2.50 6.82 19.09
CA PHE A 492 -1.31 6.03 18.83
C PHE A 492 -0.14 6.42 19.72
N GLY A 493 0.68 5.44 20.06
CA GLY A 493 1.86 5.59 20.89
C GLY A 493 2.86 4.47 20.63
N GLU A 494 3.83 4.31 21.51
CA GLU A 494 4.77 3.18 21.45
C GLU A 494 5.37 2.86 22.83
N ILE A 495 5.89 1.65 22.95
CA ILE A 495 6.85 1.26 23.98
C ILE A 495 8.20 1.05 23.30
N LEU A 496 9.25 1.56 23.93
CA LEU A 496 10.63 1.41 23.51
C LEU A 496 11.38 0.62 24.59
N LEU A 497 12.05 -0.46 24.19
CA LEU A 497 13.00 -1.18 25.02
C LEU A 497 14.38 -0.88 24.45
N ALA A 498 15.13 0.00 25.12
CA ALA A 498 16.46 0.40 24.71
C ALA A 498 17.49 -0.47 25.43
N GLY A 499 18.22 -1.29 24.66
CA GLY A 499 19.23 -2.21 25.14
C GLY A 499 20.59 -1.54 25.33
N SER A 500 21.38 -2.04 26.29
CA SER A 500 22.73 -1.55 26.58
C SER A 500 23.76 -1.82 25.48
N LEU A 501 23.43 -2.64 24.48
CA LEU A 501 24.27 -2.98 23.32
C LEU A 501 23.73 -2.39 22.01
N ASP A 502 23.08 -1.22 22.10
CA ASP A 502 22.50 -0.45 20.97
C ASP A 502 21.31 -1.12 20.25
N HIS A 503 20.73 -2.19 20.82
CA HIS A 503 19.44 -2.69 20.36
C HIS A 503 18.30 -1.74 20.75
N LEU A 504 17.34 -1.56 19.84
CA LEU A 504 16.16 -0.75 20.09
C LEU A 504 14.90 -1.48 19.59
N VAL A 505 14.16 -2.03 20.54
CA VAL A 505 12.93 -2.79 20.28
C VAL A 505 11.73 -1.87 20.43
N ARG A 506 10.89 -1.81 19.40
CA ARG A 506 9.71 -0.92 19.35
C ARG A 506 8.43 -1.73 19.32
N LEU A 507 7.46 -1.35 20.15
CA LEU A 507 6.12 -1.94 20.17
C LEU A 507 5.09 -0.83 19.94
N PRO A 508 4.44 -0.77 18.76
CA PRO A 508 3.38 0.21 18.50
C PRO A 508 2.20 0.02 19.45
N LEU A 509 1.61 1.12 19.88
CA LEU A 509 0.35 1.15 20.64
C LEU A 509 -0.75 1.79 19.78
N ALA A 510 -1.90 1.14 19.68
CA ALA A 510 -3.11 1.70 19.09
C ALA A 510 -4.29 1.47 20.05
N VAL A 511 -4.81 2.55 20.65
CA VAL A 511 -5.79 2.45 21.73
C VAL A 511 -6.95 3.39 21.48
N ARG A 512 -8.18 2.88 21.60
CA ARG A 512 -9.41 3.69 21.60
C ARG A 512 -9.94 3.84 23.04
N PRO A 513 -9.65 4.97 23.74
CA PRO A 513 -10.07 5.18 25.11
C PRO A 513 -11.55 5.59 25.20
N LEU A 514 -12.38 4.74 25.79
CA LEU A 514 -13.82 4.97 25.91
C LEU A 514 -14.18 5.54 27.29
N ALA A 515 -15.33 6.21 27.36
CA ALA A 515 -15.95 6.51 28.65
C ALA A 515 -16.35 5.20 29.35
N THR A 516 -16.24 5.19 30.68
CA THR A 516 -16.65 4.07 31.54
C THR A 516 -18.15 3.88 31.54
#